data_AF-A0A2M7YKC6-F1
#
_entry.id   AF-A0A2M7YKC6-F1
#
_cell.length_a   1.000
_cell.length_b   1.000
_cell.length_c   1.000
_cell.angle_alpha   90.00
_cell.angle_beta   90.00
_cell.angle_gamma   90.00
#
_symmetry.space_group_name_H-M   'P 1'
#
loop_
_entity.id
_entity.type
_entity.pdbx_description
1 polymer ?
#
loop_
_entity_poly.entity_id
_entity_poly.type
_entity_poly.pdbx_seq_one_letter_code
_entity_poly.pdbx_strand_id
1 'polypeptide(L)'
;MAWKYEKPQLKNMARSLRSNMTDAERKLWSELRGKKINNLQFYRQRPIGRYIVDFYCPKKNLVIEIDGGQHYEDMAIKLDEKRTNYLKEEFNLRILRFTNLEVLKNIEGVIIRLIEETK
;
A
#
# COMPACT_ATOMS: atom_id res chain seq x y z
N MET A 1 -12.65 0.91 15.79
CA MET A 1 -11.81 -0.27 16.09
C MET A 1 -10.41 0.23 16.43
N ALA A 2 -9.95 -0.02 17.66
CA ALA A 2 -8.64 0.41 18.13
C ALA A 2 -7.55 -0.34 17.35
N TRP A 3 -6.60 0.42 16.81
CA TRP A 3 -5.41 -0.05 16.10
C TRP A 3 -4.48 -0.84 17.05
N LYS A 4 -4.94 -2.01 17.51
CA LYS A 4 -4.12 -2.92 18.30
C LYS A 4 -3.02 -3.45 17.39
N TYR A 5 -1.81 -3.49 17.93
CA TYR A 5 -0.58 -4.03 17.33
C TYR A 5 0.30 -3.06 16.51
N GLU A 6 0.44 -1.80 16.92
CA GLU A 6 1.60 -1.00 16.49
C GLU A 6 2.83 -1.34 17.36
N LYS A 7 3.75 -2.15 16.83
CA LYS A 7 5.07 -2.33 17.46
C LYS A 7 5.86 -1.02 17.36
N PRO A 8 6.48 -0.50 18.44
CA PRO A 8 7.23 0.77 18.42
C PRO A 8 8.29 0.86 17.32
N GLN A 9 8.95 -0.27 17.00
CA GLN A 9 9.96 -0.38 15.95
C GLN A 9 9.39 -0.07 14.55
N LEU A 10 8.19 -0.57 14.23
CA LEU A 10 7.53 -0.30 12.96
C LEU A 10 7.10 1.16 12.83
N LYS A 11 6.84 1.85 13.95
CA LYS A 11 6.49 3.28 13.95
C LYS A 11 7.66 4.16 13.49
N ASN A 12 8.87 3.86 13.97
CA ASN A 12 10.07 4.57 13.54
C ASN A 12 10.43 4.27 12.08
N MET A 13 10.34 2.99 11.69
CA MET A 13 10.56 2.59 10.30
C MET A 13 9.56 3.25 9.35
N ALA A 14 8.26 3.24 9.69
CA ALA A 14 7.24 3.92 8.91
C ALA A 14 7.48 5.43 8.82
N ARG A 15 7.99 6.07 9.88
CA ARG A 15 8.38 7.49 9.82
C ARG A 15 9.52 7.71 8.84
N SER A 16 10.55 6.86 8.86
CA SER A 16 11.66 6.93 7.90
C SER A 16 11.18 6.74 6.46
N LEU A 17 10.35 5.72 6.20
CA LEU A 17 9.77 5.47 4.88
C LEU A 17 8.93 6.65 4.38
N ARG A 18 8.18 7.32 5.27
CA ARG A 18 7.45 8.54 4.90
C ARG A 18 8.35 9.69 4.49
N SER A 19 9.56 9.79 5.02
CA SER A 19 10.52 10.82 4.62
C SER A 19 11.26 10.45 3.34
N ASN A 20 11.38 9.15 3.06
CA ASN A 20 12.22 8.58 1.99
C ASN A 20 11.40 7.78 0.95
N MET A 21 10.20 8.26 0.60
CA MET A 21 9.37 7.60 -0.41
C MET A 21 10.05 7.59 -1.78
N THR A 22 9.88 6.50 -2.53
CA THR A 22 10.33 6.42 -3.92
C THR A 22 9.60 7.44 -4.81
N ASP A 23 10.10 7.65 -6.03
CA ASP A 23 9.45 8.56 -6.99
C ASP A 23 8.05 8.10 -7.37
N ALA A 24 7.85 6.78 -7.52
CA ALA A 24 6.55 6.19 -7.79
C ALA A 24 5.59 6.42 -6.62
N GLU A 25 6.01 6.12 -5.38
CA GLU A 25 5.21 6.40 -4.19
C GLU A 25 4.87 7.88 -4.05
N ARG A 26 5.83 8.79 -4.26
CA ARG A 26 5.57 10.24 -4.22
C ARG A 26 4.52 10.65 -5.26
N LYS A 27 4.63 10.14 -6.48
CA LYS A 27 3.70 10.41 -7.57
C LYS A 27 2.30 9.88 -7.29
N LEU A 28 2.17 8.65 -6.79
CA LEU A 28 0.85 8.13 -6.43
C LEU A 28 0.26 8.86 -5.20
N TRP A 29 1.10 9.21 -4.22
CA TRP A 29 0.63 9.92 -3.04
C TRP A 29 0.04 11.30 -3.35
N SER A 30 0.55 12.02 -4.35
CA SER A 30 -0.03 13.32 -4.75
C SER A 30 -1.47 13.20 -5.22
N GLU A 31 -1.83 12.06 -5.81
CA GLU A 31 -3.17 11.76 -6.31
C GLU A 31 -4.09 11.17 -5.24
N LEU A 32 -3.55 10.43 -4.27
CA LEU A 32 -4.34 9.85 -3.19
C LEU A 32 -4.67 10.82 -2.06
N ARG A 33 -3.76 11.75 -1.74
CA ARG A 33 -3.90 12.64 -0.58
C ARG A 33 -5.06 13.63 -0.74
N GLY A 34 -5.59 14.10 0.38
CA GLY A 34 -6.63 15.13 0.36
C GLY A 34 -8.00 14.63 -0.11
N LYS A 35 -8.24 13.31 -0.07
CA LYS A 35 -9.51 12.68 -0.41
C LYS A 35 -9.97 12.91 -1.86
N LYS A 36 -9.02 13.07 -2.79
CA LYS A 36 -9.30 13.29 -4.22
C LYS A 36 -10.05 12.11 -4.87
N ILE A 37 -9.76 10.88 -4.45
CA ILE A 37 -10.41 9.67 -4.97
C ILE A 37 -11.64 9.36 -4.11
N ASN A 38 -12.84 9.47 -4.69
CA ASN A 38 -14.12 9.09 -4.08
C ASN A 38 -14.37 9.63 -2.66
N ASN A 39 -13.78 10.79 -2.31
CA ASN A 39 -13.79 11.36 -0.96
C ASN A 39 -13.26 10.41 0.14
N LEU A 40 -12.32 9.52 -0.22
CA LEU A 40 -11.76 8.51 0.67
C LEU A 40 -10.43 8.94 1.29
N GLN A 41 -10.23 8.61 2.57
CA GLN A 41 -8.96 8.83 3.24
C GLN A 41 -7.98 7.70 2.91
N PHE A 42 -6.79 8.08 2.45
CA PHE A 42 -5.64 7.19 2.32
C PHE A 42 -4.55 7.55 3.34
N TYR A 43 -3.86 6.53 3.83
CA TYR A 43 -2.65 6.65 4.64
C TYR A 43 -1.49 6.08 3.86
N ARG A 44 -0.31 6.69 4.00
CA ARG A 44 0.92 6.18 3.39
C ARG A 44 1.84 5.54 4.43
N GLN A 45 2.57 4.50 4.02
CA GLN A 45 3.54 3.76 4.82
C GLN A 45 2.95 3.37 6.17
N ARG A 46 1.85 2.61 6.16
CA ARG A 46 1.03 2.31 7.34
C ARG A 46 1.46 0.97 7.97
N PRO A 47 1.84 0.94 9.26
CA PRO A 47 1.98 -0.33 9.97
C PRO A 47 0.63 -1.03 10.10
N ILE A 48 0.58 -2.30 9.68
CA ILE A 48 -0.56 -3.22 9.85
C ILE A 48 0.00 -4.58 10.29
N GLY A 49 -0.32 -4.98 11.52
CA GLY A 49 0.23 -6.18 12.14
C GLY A 49 1.76 -6.13 12.18
N ARG A 50 2.41 -7.06 11.48
CA ARG A 50 3.88 -7.16 11.41
C ARG A 50 4.51 -6.48 10.19
N TYR A 51 3.71 -5.86 9.33
CA TYR A 51 4.17 -5.29 8.06
C TYR A 51 3.89 -3.78 7.99
N ILE A 52 4.57 -3.10 7.08
CA ILE A 52 4.25 -1.73 6.65
C ILE A 52 3.77 -1.83 5.21
N VAL A 53 2.63 -1.23 4.91
CA VAL A 53 2.05 -1.18 3.57
C VAL A 53 2.21 0.21 2.96
N ASP A 54 2.42 0.31 1.65
CA ASP A 54 2.70 1.59 1.00
C ASP A 54 1.54 2.56 1.10
N PHE A 55 0.32 2.11 0.80
CA PHE A 55 -0.90 2.87 1.03
C PHE A 55 -2.04 2.02 1.58
N TYR A 56 -2.90 2.66 2.37
CA TYR A 56 -4.06 2.01 2.99
C TYR A 56 -5.29 2.93 3.01
N CYS A 57 -6.42 2.40 2.52
CA CYS A 57 -7.75 3.00 2.63
C CYS A 57 -8.61 2.19 3.61
N PRO A 58 -8.88 2.71 4.84
CA PRO A 58 -9.64 1.95 5.82
C PRO A 58 -11.09 1.71 5.42
N LYS A 59 -11.74 2.69 4.76
CA LYS A 59 -13.16 2.59 4.40
C LYS A 59 -13.45 1.46 3.40
N LYS A 60 -12.44 1.05 2.62
CA LYS A 60 -12.55 -0.01 1.60
C LYS A 60 -11.72 -1.25 1.95
N ASN A 61 -11.12 -1.31 3.15
CA ASN A 61 -10.17 -2.35 3.54
C ASN A 61 -9.12 -2.62 2.45
N LEU A 62 -8.65 -1.56 1.79
CA LEU A 62 -7.81 -1.67 0.59
C LEU A 62 -6.38 -1.25 0.91
N VAL A 63 -5.44 -2.14 0.64
CA VAL A 63 -4.00 -1.88 0.58
C VAL A 63 -3.59 -1.70 -0.87
N ILE A 64 -2.74 -0.71 -1.12
CA ILE A 64 -2.08 -0.52 -2.42
C ILE A 64 -0.57 -0.65 -2.19
N GLU A 65 0.07 -1.50 -2.98
CA GLU A 65 1.53 -1.70 -2.97
C GLU A 65 2.11 -1.28 -4.33
N ILE A 66 3.27 -0.65 -4.30
CA ILE A 66 4.04 -0.35 -5.50
C ILE A 66 5.19 -1.34 -5.59
N ASP A 67 5.10 -2.26 -6.54
CA ASP A 67 6.09 -3.30 -6.76
C ASP A 67 7.21 -2.79 -7.68
N GLY A 68 8.45 -2.92 -7.21
CA GLY A 68 9.65 -2.62 -7.98
C GLY A 68 10.12 -3.75 -8.90
N GLY A 69 9.46 -4.90 -8.84
CA GLY A 69 9.82 -6.12 -9.54
C GLY A 69 10.06 -7.25 -8.53
N GLN A 70 9.49 -8.42 -8.83
CA GLN A 70 9.79 -9.62 -8.07
C GLN A 70 11.21 -10.09 -8.42
N HIS A 71 12.08 -10.18 -7.43
CA HIS A 71 13.21 -11.08 -7.54
C HIS A 71 12.63 -12.50 -7.72
N TYR A 72 12.85 -13.10 -8.88
CA TYR A 72 12.37 -14.45 -9.26
C TYR A 72 13.10 -15.57 -8.49
N GLU A 73 13.34 -15.37 -7.21
CA GLU A 73 13.85 -16.39 -6.31
C GLU A 73 12.67 -17.00 -5.56
N ASP A 74 12.55 -18.33 -5.56
CA ASP A 74 11.44 -19.07 -4.94
C ASP A 74 11.18 -18.67 -3.48
N MET A 75 12.22 -18.23 -2.77
CA MET A 75 12.12 -17.75 -1.40
C MET A 75 11.38 -16.41 -1.29
N ALA A 76 11.62 -15.48 -2.21
CA ALA A 76 10.97 -14.17 -2.23
C ALA A 76 9.46 -14.30 -2.54
N ILE A 77 9.11 -15.19 -3.46
CA ILE A 77 7.71 -15.50 -3.81
C ILE A 77 6.96 -16.03 -2.59
N LYS A 78 7.51 -17.04 -1.90
CA LYS A 78 6.88 -17.61 -0.69
C LYS A 78 6.70 -16.59 0.43
N LEU A 79 7.65 -15.66 0.58
CA LEU A 79 7.55 -14.59 1.57
C LEU A 79 6.44 -13.59 1.21
N ASP A 80 6.32 -13.21 -0.07
CA ASP A 80 5.26 -12.30 -0.53
C ASP A 80 3.87 -12.91 -0.44
N GLU A 81 3.73 -14.22 -0.75
CA GLU A 81 2.49 -14.97 -0.55
C GLU A 81 2.10 -15.00 0.93
N LYS A 82 3.04 -15.34 1.83
CA LYS A 82 2.80 -15.36 3.27
C LYS A 82 2.39 -13.99 3.80
N ARG A 83 3.02 -12.92 3.31
CA ARG A 83 2.65 -11.53 3.63
C ARG A 83 1.22 -11.24 3.17
N THR A 84 0.91 -11.57 1.93
CA THR A 84 -0.40 -11.34 1.31
C THR A 84 -1.52 -12.08 2.05
N ASN A 85 -1.32 -13.36 2.35
CA ASN A 85 -2.31 -14.17 3.06
C ASN A 85 -2.52 -13.67 4.49
N TYR A 86 -1.45 -13.32 5.22
CA TYR A 86 -1.58 -12.74 6.55
C TYR A 86 -2.42 -11.45 6.57
N LEU A 87 -2.20 -10.53 5.63
CA LEU A 87 -2.97 -9.29 5.56
C LEU A 87 -4.44 -9.53 5.18
N LYS A 88 -4.69 -10.48 4.28
CA LYS A 88 -6.05 -10.88 3.87
C LYS A 88 -6.81 -11.56 5.00
N GLU A 89 -6.23 -12.58 5.62
CA GLU A 89 -6.92 -13.46 6.57
C GLU A 89 -7.10 -12.80 7.94
N GLU A 90 -6.06 -12.15 8.47
CA GLU A 90 -6.09 -11.58 9.83
C GLU A 90 -6.78 -10.22 9.90
N PHE A 91 -6.76 -9.46 8.80
CA PHE A 91 -7.25 -8.08 8.76
C PHE A 91 -8.35 -7.85 7.72
N ASN A 92 -8.78 -8.88 6.98
CA ASN A 92 -9.78 -8.78 5.92
C ASN A 92 -9.44 -7.71 4.87
N LEU A 93 -8.16 -7.63 4.48
CA LEU A 93 -7.65 -6.61 3.56
C LEU A 93 -7.60 -7.13 2.13
N ARG A 94 -8.08 -6.31 1.19
CA ARG A 94 -7.81 -6.45 -0.24
C ARG A 94 -6.45 -5.81 -0.55
N ILE A 95 -5.70 -6.42 -1.46
CA ILE A 95 -4.39 -5.91 -1.90
C ILE A 95 -4.45 -5.67 -3.41
N LEU A 96 -4.12 -4.44 -3.82
CA LEU A 96 -3.96 -4.04 -5.21
C LEU A 96 -2.50 -3.66 -5.43
N ARG A 97 -1.87 -4.21 -6.48
CA ARG A 97 -0.46 -3.94 -6.78
C ARG A 97 -0.33 -3.22 -8.12
N PHE A 98 0.58 -2.26 -8.16
CA PHE A 98 1.02 -1.58 -9.38
C PHE A 98 2.53 -1.67 -9.47
N THR A 99 3.06 -1.78 -10.67
CA THR A 99 4.49 -1.66 -10.90
C THR A 99 4.94 -0.20 -10.82
N ASN A 100 6.22 0.02 -10.50
CA ASN A 100 6.86 1.33 -10.64
C ASN A 100 6.61 1.96 -12.02
N LEU A 101 6.68 1.14 -13.08
CA LEU A 101 6.51 1.61 -14.45
C LEU A 101 5.08 2.11 -14.69
N GLU A 102 4.06 1.37 -14.24
CA GLU A 102 2.66 1.81 -14.33
C GLU A 102 2.45 3.15 -13.65
N VAL A 103 2.93 3.31 -12.41
CA VAL A 103 2.76 4.56 -11.66
C VAL A 103 3.52 5.73 -12.32
N LEU A 104 4.76 5.48 -12.76
CA LEU A 104 5.61 6.53 -13.32
C LEU A 104 5.19 6.93 -14.74
N LYS A 105 4.73 5.99 -15.57
CA LYS A 105 4.43 6.24 -16.99
C LYS A 105 2.93 6.34 -17.30
N ASN A 106 2.06 5.76 -16.48
CA ASN A 106 0.62 5.73 -16.72
C ASN A 106 -0.18 5.98 -15.43
N ILE A 107 0.05 7.12 -14.80
CA ILE A 107 -0.66 7.47 -13.56
C ILE A 107 -2.17 7.57 -13.76
N GLU A 108 -2.64 8.05 -14.91
CA GLU A 108 -4.06 8.17 -15.22
C GLU A 108 -4.75 6.80 -15.19
N GLY A 109 -4.16 5.78 -15.83
CA GLY A 109 -4.69 4.41 -15.79
C GLY A 109 -4.73 3.84 -14.36
N VAL A 110 -3.70 4.11 -13.55
CA VAL A 110 -3.67 3.74 -12.13
C VAL A 110 -4.83 4.39 -11.37
N ILE A 111 -5.08 5.68 -11.59
CA ILE A 111 -6.17 6.41 -10.93
C ILE A 111 -7.55 5.91 -11.37
N ILE A 112 -7.76 5.65 -12.66
CA ILE A 112 -9.03 5.10 -13.16
C ILE A 112 -9.34 3.77 -12.47
N ARG A 113 -8.37 2.85 -12.44
CA ARG A 113 -8.53 1.57 -11.75
C ARG A 113 -8.82 1.74 -10.26
N LEU A 114 -8.16 2.68 -9.60
CA LEU A 114 -8.41 2.98 -8.18
C LEU A 114 -9.81 3.55 -7.93
N ILE A 115 -10.33 4.39 -8.83
CA ILE A 115 -11.70 4.88 -8.74
C ILE A 115 -12.68 3.70 -8.83
N GLU A 116 -12.48 2.79 -9.79
CA GLU A 116 -13.34 1.61 -9.99
C GLU A 116 -13.32 0.68 -8.78
N GLU A 117 -12.13 0.34 -8.27
CA GLU A 117 -11.94 -0.55 -7.12
C GLU A 117 -12.47 0.05 -5.79
N THR A 118 -12.75 1.35 -5.77
CA THR A 118 -13.22 2.07 -4.60
C THR A 118 -14.60 2.70 -4.76
N LYS A 119 -15.34 2.38 -5.82
CA LYS A 119 -16.78 2.67 -5.90
C LYS A 119 -17.51 2.03 -4.72
#